data_AF-A0A7L0BB71-F1
#
_entry.id   AF-A0A7L0BB71-F1
#
_cell.length_a   1.000
_cell.length_b   1.000
_cell.length_c   1.000
_cell.angle_alpha   90.00
_cell.angle_beta   90.00
_cell.angle_gamma   90.00
#
_symmetry.space_group_name_H-M   'P 1'
#
loop_
_entity.id
_entity.type
_entity.pdbx_description
1 polymer ?
#
loop_
_entity_poly.entity_id
_entity_poly.type
_entity_poly.pdbx_seq_one_letter_code
_entity_poly.pdbx_strand_id
1 'polypeptide(L)'
;TPRAPPMSVLVPWLVVSVPAVSNCSSCCSPPECECIWTDWIDVSYPNSSDRNSGDYETFENIWKNNSSWVCVKAENISCRAKRYPDVPIADLGQNVECNVETGLICNNRDQSIGGIIPMPVCLNYEISVCCIPNIPECITSTTTSTTTAPPSSTMSTVSPPPVLTTAPTPTSSEPPSSTATTTMPPSSTTSSTPWTTTTVPGTSASTPTTASA
;
A
#
# COMPACT_ATOMS: atom_id res chain seq x y z
N THR A 1 -85.59 -24.59 -28.94
CA THR A 1 -84.64 -24.92 -27.85
C THR A 1 -83.50 -23.92 -27.87
N PRO A 2 -82.93 -23.53 -26.71
CA PRO A 2 -83.16 -22.20 -26.16
C PRO A 2 -82.03 -21.18 -26.40
N ARG A 3 -82.48 -19.92 -26.30
CA ARG A 3 -81.76 -18.65 -26.18
C ARG A 3 -80.66 -18.69 -25.12
N ALA A 4 -79.44 -18.35 -25.52
CA ALA A 4 -78.34 -18.03 -24.60
C ALA A 4 -78.38 -16.53 -24.22
N PRO A 5 -78.03 -16.15 -22.97
CA PRO A 5 -78.12 -14.78 -22.47
C PRO A 5 -76.92 -13.90 -22.90
N PRO A 6 -77.03 -12.57 -22.80
CA PRO A 6 -75.91 -11.67 -23.07
C PRO A 6 -75.07 -11.50 -21.79
N MET A 7 -73.76 -11.71 -21.89
CA MET A 7 -72.76 -11.35 -20.88
C MET A 7 -71.45 -11.14 -21.61
N SER A 8 -70.56 -10.21 -21.29
CA SER A 8 -70.60 -8.99 -20.52
C SER A 8 -69.36 -8.27 -21.05
N VAL A 9 -69.48 -7.03 -21.51
CA VAL A 9 -68.36 -6.30 -22.11
C VAL A 9 -67.38 -5.93 -20.98
N LEU A 10 -66.22 -6.59 -20.95
CA LEU A 10 -65.10 -6.17 -20.12
C LEU A 10 -64.09 -5.46 -21.02
N VAL A 11 -64.14 -4.13 -20.95
CA VAL A 11 -63.17 -3.22 -21.58
C VAL A 11 -61.82 -3.46 -20.90
N PRO A 12 -60.75 -3.82 -21.62
CA PRO A 12 -59.41 -3.83 -21.04
C PRO A 12 -59.01 -2.37 -20.81
N TRP A 13 -58.83 -2.01 -19.54
CA TRP A 13 -58.30 -0.71 -19.16
C TRP A 13 -56.92 -0.55 -19.80
N LEU A 14 -56.76 0.53 -20.56
CA LEU A 14 -55.50 1.00 -21.12
C LEU A 14 -54.53 1.26 -19.95
N VAL A 15 -53.61 0.32 -19.71
CA VAL A 15 -52.48 0.57 -18.82
C VAL A 15 -51.56 1.57 -19.52
N VAL A 16 -51.65 2.84 -19.13
CA VAL A 16 -50.66 3.85 -19.51
C VAL A 16 -49.34 3.45 -18.86
N SER A 17 -48.43 2.90 -19.67
CA SER A 17 -47.05 2.66 -19.25
C SER A 17 -46.35 4.00 -19.07
N VAL A 18 -46.30 4.48 -17.83
CA VAL A 18 -45.39 5.57 -17.44
C VAL A 18 -43.96 5.02 -17.61
N PRO A 19 -43.03 5.73 -18.27
CA PRO A 19 -41.66 5.25 -18.33
C PRO A 19 -41.13 5.16 -16.90
N ALA A 20 -40.64 3.98 -16.52
CA ALA A 20 -39.87 3.82 -15.30
C ALA A 20 -38.66 4.75 -15.42
N VAL A 21 -38.67 5.84 -14.66
CA VAL A 21 -37.45 6.59 -14.37
C VAL A 21 -36.54 5.59 -13.67
N SER A 22 -35.53 5.11 -14.40
CA SER A 22 -34.45 4.29 -13.87
C SER A 22 -33.75 5.09 -12.78
N ASN A 23 -34.21 4.90 -11.55
CA ASN A 23 -33.57 5.44 -10.37
C ASN A 23 -32.25 4.69 -10.19
N CYS A 24 -31.17 5.24 -10.75
CA CYS A 24 -29.81 4.78 -10.49
C CYS A 24 -29.46 5.17 -9.05
N SER A 25 -29.83 4.33 -8.09
CA SER A 25 -29.41 4.47 -6.68
C SER A 25 -27.94 4.09 -6.46
N SER A 26 -27.08 4.27 -7.45
CA SER A 26 -25.64 4.14 -7.29
C SER A 26 -24.89 5.19 -8.10
N CYS A 27 -24.03 5.90 -7.37
CA CYS A 27 -22.71 6.34 -7.82
C CYS A 27 -22.68 7.47 -8.86
N CYS A 28 -23.08 8.66 -8.44
CA CYS A 28 -22.33 9.83 -8.85
C CYS A 28 -22.22 10.71 -7.61
N SER A 29 -21.04 10.70 -6.98
CA SER A 29 -20.64 11.91 -6.25
C SER A 29 -20.87 13.08 -7.22
N PRO A 30 -21.39 14.23 -6.77
CA PRO A 30 -21.43 15.40 -7.64
C PRO A 30 -20.07 15.54 -8.33
N PRO A 31 -19.98 15.91 -9.62
CA PRO A 31 -18.68 16.08 -10.30
C PRO A 31 -17.74 17.03 -9.52
N GLU A 32 -18.29 17.89 -8.67
CA GLU A 32 -17.56 18.76 -7.74
C GLU A 32 -16.88 18.03 -6.56
N CYS A 33 -17.08 16.73 -6.43
CA CYS A 33 -16.56 15.89 -5.35
C CYS A 33 -15.54 14.85 -5.82
N GLU A 34 -15.06 14.95 -7.07
CA GLU A 34 -13.89 14.19 -7.51
C GLU A 34 -12.66 14.61 -6.68
N CYS A 35 -11.82 13.65 -6.32
CA CYS A 35 -10.60 13.96 -5.59
C CYS A 35 -9.59 14.65 -6.51
N ILE A 36 -8.86 15.61 -5.95
CA ILE A 36 -7.83 16.37 -6.67
C ILE A 36 -6.48 15.90 -6.16
N TRP A 37 -5.59 15.53 -7.10
CA TRP A 37 -4.22 15.17 -6.78
C TRP A 37 -3.42 16.39 -6.34
N THR A 38 -2.68 16.25 -5.25
CA THR A 38 -1.69 17.24 -4.84
C THR A 38 -0.48 17.23 -5.76
N ASP A 39 0.31 18.31 -5.72
CA ASP A 39 1.71 18.24 -6.12
C ASP A 39 2.45 17.14 -5.31
N TRP A 40 3.62 16.74 -5.80
CA TRP A 40 4.47 15.78 -5.09
C TRP A 40 5.02 16.41 -3.80
N ILE A 41 4.90 15.67 -2.71
CA ILE A 41 5.26 16.07 -1.35
C ILE A 41 6.46 15.24 -0.93
N ASP A 42 7.50 15.93 -0.47
CA ASP A 42 8.81 15.39 -0.07
C ASP A 42 9.34 16.21 1.11
N VAL A 43 8.92 15.82 2.32
CA VAL A 43 9.22 16.54 3.57
C VAL A 43 10.21 15.81 4.47
N SER A 44 10.56 14.57 4.14
CA SER A 44 11.49 13.74 4.90
C SER A 44 12.58 13.18 3.99
N TYR A 45 13.70 12.80 4.59
CA TYR A 45 14.90 12.38 3.85
C TYR A 45 15.62 11.28 4.64
N PRO A 46 16.02 10.17 4.00
CA PRO A 46 16.73 9.10 4.68
C PRO A 46 18.17 9.49 5.02
N ASN A 47 18.58 9.25 6.27
CA ASN A 47 19.96 9.40 6.68
C ASN A 47 20.72 8.08 6.48
N SER A 48 21.64 8.05 5.52
CA SER A 48 22.43 6.85 5.18
C SER A 48 23.33 6.34 6.30
N SER A 49 23.62 7.18 7.30
CA SER A 49 24.50 6.82 8.43
C SER A 49 23.75 6.26 9.63
N ASP A 50 22.41 6.30 9.63
CA ASP A 50 21.58 5.86 10.75
C ASP A 50 20.56 4.79 10.32
N ARG A 51 20.67 3.61 10.92
CA ARG A 51 19.74 2.48 10.65
C ARG A 51 18.34 2.72 11.23
N ASN A 52 18.21 3.62 12.21
CA ASN A 52 16.92 3.99 12.80
C ASN A 52 16.27 5.16 12.07
N SER A 53 16.95 5.73 11.07
CA SER A 53 16.38 6.66 10.11
C SER A 53 15.65 5.90 9.00
N GLY A 54 15.09 6.66 8.08
CA GLY A 54 14.25 6.18 7.01
C GLY A 54 13.65 7.38 6.28
N ASP A 55 12.68 7.07 5.44
CA ASP A 55 11.94 8.07 4.70
C ASP A 55 10.44 7.95 5.02
N TYR A 56 9.83 9.06 5.38
CA TYR A 56 8.57 9.14 6.12
C TYR A 56 7.68 10.27 5.60
N GLU A 57 7.14 10.10 4.39
CA GLU A 57 6.09 10.98 3.85
C GLU A 57 4.73 10.63 4.47
N THR A 58 4.65 10.66 5.79
CA THR A 58 3.41 10.41 6.53
C THR A 58 2.58 11.68 6.61
N PHE A 59 1.25 11.57 6.69
CA PHE A 59 0.40 12.77 6.82
C PHE A 59 0.72 13.58 8.07
N GLU A 60 1.16 12.92 9.15
CA GLU A 60 1.63 13.60 10.35
C GLU A 60 2.89 14.44 10.07
N ASN A 61 3.87 13.90 9.36
CA ASN A 61 5.08 14.64 9.00
C ASN A 61 4.79 15.76 8.01
N ILE A 62 3.90 15.54 7.05
CA ILE A 62 3.46 16.56 6.09
C ILE A 62 2.79 17.72 6.83
N TRP A 63 1.85 17.44 7.72
CA TRP A 63 1.19 18.48 8.52
C TRP A 63 2.14 19.23 9.45
N LYS A 64 3.12 18.54 10.05
CA LYS A 64 4.16 19.16 10.88
C LYS A 64 5.05 20.11 10.09
N ASN A 65 5.41 19.76 8.85
CA ASN A 65 6.27 20.58 8.00
C ASN A 65 5.48 21.65 7.22
N ASN A 66 4.20 21.42 6.94
CA ASN A 66 3.32 22.33 6.24
C ASN A 66 1.89 22.26 6.81
N SER A 67 1.62 23.02 7.87
CA SER A 67 0.30 23.02 8.52
C SER A 67 -0.81 23.64 7.69
N SER A 68 -0.49 24.28 6.55
CA SER A 68 -1.47 24.75 5.57
C SER A 68 -1.90 23.65 4.59
N TRP A 69 -1.19 22.53 4.54
CA TRP A 69 -1.64 21.37 3.78
C TRP A 69 -2.85 20.72 4.48
N VAL A 70 -3.96 20.64 3.77
CA VAL A 70 -5.22 20.11 4.30
C VAL A 70 -5.79 19.08 3.33
N CYS A 71 -5.88 17.84 3.78
CA CYS A 71 -6.54 16.74 3.09
C CYS A 71 -7.51 16.08 4.08
N VAL A 72 -8.78 16.47 4.03
CA VAL A 72 -9.77 15.96 5.00
C VAL A 72 -10.08 14.50 4.79
N LYS A 73 -10.00 14.05 3.54
CA LYS A 73 -10.14 12.65 3.16
C LYS A 73 -9.26 12.35 1.96
N ALA A 74 -8.29 11.46 2.16
CA ALA A 74 -7.51 10.88 1.07
C ALA A 74 -8.32 9.72 0.47
N GLU A 75 -8.60 9.78 -0.83
CA GLU A 75 -9.23 8.69 -1.58
C GLU A 75 -8.20 7.76 -2.20
N ASN A 76 -7.05 8.31 -2.57
CA ASN A 76 -5.98 7.56 -3.20
C ASN A 76 -4.61 8.19 -2.90
N ILE A 77 -3.57 7.40 -3.08
CA ILE A 77 -2.17 7.81 -2.89
C ILE A 77 -1.31 7.25 -4.03
N SER A 78 -0.34 8.05 -4.45
CA SER A 78 0.71 7.63 -5.37
C SER A 78 2.04 7.89 -4.68
N CYS A 79 2.92 6.88 -4.68
CA CYS A 79 4.26 6.97 -4.11
C CYS A 79 5.29 6.62 -5.17
N ARG A 80 6.40 7.34 -5.21
CA ARG A 80 7.51 7.04 -6.12
C ARG A 80 8.86 7.42 -5.51
N ALA A 81 9.93 6.79 -5.98
CA ALA A 81 11.28 7.25 -5.67
C ALA A 81 11.60 8.49 -6.52
N LYS A 82 12.06 9.57 -5.88
CA LYS A 82 12.30 10.86 -6.53
C LYS A 82 13.33 10.79 -7.67
N ARG A 83 14.37 9.96 -7.50
CA ARG A 83 15.39 9.73 -8.54
C ARG A 83 14.99 8.71 -9.60
N TYR A 84 13.96 7.91 -9.34
CA TYR A 84 13.52 6.83 -10.23
C TYR A 84 12.00 6.89 -10.41
N PRO A 85 11.44 8.00 -10.92
CA PRO A 85 9.99 8.22 -10.97
C PRO A 85 9.28 7.26 -11.92
N ASP A 86 9.99 6.74 -12.92
CA ASP A 86 9.46 5.81 -13.94
C ASP A 86 9.58 4.34 -13.53
N VAL A 87 10.23 4.05 -12.38
CA VAL A 87 10.38 2.68 -11.87
C VAL A 87 9.27 2.43 -10.85
N PRO A 88 8.40 1.42 -11.07
CA PRO A 88 7.38 1.06 -10.10
C PRO A 88 7.99 0.76 -8.73
N ILE A 89 7.31 1.18 -7.65
CA ILE A 89 7.86 1.05 -6.29
C ILE A 89 8.20 -0.40 -5.93
N ALA A 90 7.41 -1.36 -6.42
CA ALA A 90 7.62 -2.80 -6.22
C ALA A 90 8.91 -3.32 -6.90
N ASP A 91 9.36 -2.66 -7.97
CA ASP A 91 10.53 -3.05 -8.75
C ASP A 91 11.83 -2.42 -8.22
N LEU A 92 11.74 -1.47 -7.28
CA LEU A 92 12.92 -0.84 -6.66
C LEU A 92 13.71 -1.81 -5.77
N GLY A 93 13.07 -2.89 -5.32
CA GLY A 93 13.67 -3.87 -4.41
C GLY A 93 13.81 -3.37 -2.97
N GLN A 94 13.00 -2.39 -2.57
CA GLN A 94 12.96 -1.85 -1.21
C GLN A 94 11.67 -2.24 -0.49
N ASN A 95 11.75 -2.42 0.83
CA ASN A 95 10.59 -2.67 1.67
C ASN A 95 9.95 -1.34 2.06
N VAL A 96 8.93 -0.92 1.30
CA VAL A 96 8.25 0.37 1.47
C VAL A 96 6.76 0.16 1.62
N GLU A 97 6.18 0.79 2.64
CA GLU A 97 4.73 0.90 2.79
C GLU A 97 4.25 2.19 2.10
N CYS A 98 3.25 2.08 1.25
CA CYS A 98 2.55 3.21 0.64
C CYS A 98 1.05 2.97 0.80
N ASN A 99 0.41 3.72 1.71
CA ASN A 99 -0.95 3.50 2.14
C ASN A 99 -1.71 4.83 2.26
N VAL A 100 -2.97 4.84 1.81
CA VAL A 100 -3.86 6.00 1.85
C VAL A 100 -4.23 6.45 3.27
N GLU A 101 -4.05 5.60 4.28
CA GLU A 101 -4.33 5.92 5.70
C GLU A 101 -3.13 6.59 6.39
N THR A 102 -1.90 6.18 6.07
CA THR A 102 -0.68 6.58 6.80
C THR A 102 0.26 7.46 5.98
N GLY A 103 0.24 7.35 4.65
CA GLY A 103 1.21 7.95 3.74
C GLY A 103 2.26 6.93 3.29
N LEU A 104 3.52 7.35 3.21
CA LEU A 104 4.64 6.46 2.91
C LEU A 104 5.57 6.28 4.12
N ILE A 105 6.00 5.04 4.34
CA ILE A 105 6.97 4.66 5.36
C ILE A 105 8.01 3.73 4.73
N CYS A 106 9.27 4.14 4.82
CA CYS A 106 10.43 3.31 4.56
C CYS A 106 11.37 3.40 5.77
N ASN A 107 11.78 2.27 6.36
CA ASN A 107 12.78 2.26 7.42
C ASN A 107 14.10 1.71 6.90
N ASN A 108 15.23 2.36 7.21
CA ASN A 108 16.56 1.88 6.82
C ASN A 108 16.86 0.50 7.40
N ARG A 109 16.45 0.25 8.66
CA ARG A 109 16.65 -1.05 9.33
C ARG A 109 15.99 -2.24 8.62
N ASP A 110 14.96 -1.99 7.81
CA ASP A 110 14.20 -3.02 7.11
C ASP A 110 14.74 -3.25 5.68
N GLN A 111 15.69 -2.41 5.23
CA GLN A 111 16.29 -2.53 3.91
C GLN A 111 17.45 -3.53 3.92
N SER A 112 17.56 -4.28 2.83
CA SER A 112 18.68 -5.20 2.57
C SER A 112 19.53 -4.67 1.42
N ILE A 113 20.77 -5.13 1.34
CA ILE A 113 21.61 -4.87 0.15
C ILE A 113 20.95 -5.58 -1.04
N GLY A 114 20.58 -4.83 -2.08
CA GLY A 114 19.89 -5.35 -3.25
C GLY A 114 19.02 -4.28 -3.92
N GLY A 115 18.37 -4.64 -5.03
CA GLY A 115 17.55 -3.70 -5.80
C GLY A 115 18.38 -2.74 -6.66
N ILE A 116 17.84 -1.55 -6.92
CA ILE A 116 18.47 -0.55 -7.81
C ILE A 116 19.69 0.14 -7.16
N ILE A 117 19.80 0.13 -5.82
CA ILE A 117 20.96 0.69 -5.11
C ILE A 117 21.67 -0.35 -4.23
N PRO A 118 23.01 -0.40 -4.21
CA PRO A 118 23.76 -1.40 -3.47
C PRO A 118 23.96 -1.04 -1.99
N MET A 119 22.95 -0.45 -1.33
CA MET A 119 23.02 -0.01 0.07
C MET A 119 21.73 -0.33 0.82
N PRO A 120 21.80 -0.76 2.10
CA PRO A 120 20.63 -1.07 2.92
C PRO A 120 20.04 0.21 3.55
N VAL A 121 19.67 1.17 2.71
CA VAL A 121 19.14 2.49 3.08
C VAL A 121 17.96 2.79 2.17
N CYS A 122 16.91 3.40 2.68
CA CYS A 122 15.79 3.89 1.89
C CYS A 122 16.26 4.83 0.78
N LEU A 123 15.62 4.75 -0.38
CA LEU A 123 15.66 5.83 -1.36
C LEU A 123 14.89 7.04 -0.81
N ASN A 124 15.11 8.22 -1.42
CA ASN A 124 14.24 9.36 -1.20
C ASN A 124 12.97 9.18 -2.03
N TYR A 125 11.83 9.13 -1.37
CA TYR A 125 10.52 9.03 -1.94
C TYR A 125 9.83 10.38 -1.91
N GLU A 126 8.72 10.45 -2.64
CA GLU A 126 7.76 11.53 -2.58
C GLU A 126 6.37 10.94 -2.83
N ILE A 127 5.34 11.60 -2.30
CA ILE A 127 3.95 11.17 -2.48
C ILE A 127 3.09 12.24 -3.12
N SER A 128 2.08 11.81 -3.87
CA SER A 128 0.95 12.63 -4.29
C SER A 128 -0.31 12.00 -3.72
N VAL A 129 -1.24 12.82 -3.23
CA VAL A 129 -2.45 12.35 -2.54
C VAL A 129 -3.67 12.88 -3.29
N CYS A 130 -4.64 12.02 -3.56
CA CYS A 130 -5.92 12.43 -4.14
C CYS A 130 -6.87 12.80 -3.02
N CYS A 131 -7.09 14.10 -2.81
CA CYS A 131 -7.86 14.62 -1.70
C CYS A 131 -9.26 15.05 -2.15
N ILE A 132 -10.29 14.63 -1.41
CA ILE A 132 -11.65 15.16 -1.60
C ILE A 132 -11.65 16.64 -1.20
N PRO A 133 -12.24 17.53 -2.02
CA PRO A 133 -12.38 18.94 -1.66
C PRO A 133 -13.17 19.09 -0.35
N ASN A 134 -12.81 20.08 0.47
CA ASN A 134 -13.46 20.33 1.75
C ASN A 134 -14.84 21.00 1.59
N ILE A 135 -15.74 20.33 0.89
CA ILE A 135 -17.11 20.75 0.64
C ILE A 135 -18.01 19.77 1.42
N PRO A 136 -18.95 20.25 2.28
CA PRO A 136 -19.76 19.39 3.13
C PRO A 136 -20.48 18.24 2.40
N GLU A 137 -20.98 18.51 1.19
CA GLU A 137 -21.72 17.57 0.33
C GLU A 137 -20.85 16.37 -0.11
N CYS A 138 -19.55 16.57 -0.27
CA CYS A 138 -18.60 15.54 -0.67
C CYS A 138 -18.19 14.63 0.49
N ILE A 139 -18.18 15.16 1.71
CA ILE A 139 -17.72 14.43 2.90
C ILE A 139 -18.85 13.53 3.47
N THR A 140 -20.12 13.91 3.30
CA THR A 140 -21.26 13.15 3.86
C THR A 140 -21.65 11.93 3.03
N SER A 141 -21.31 11.89 1.74
CA SER A 141 -21.82 10.89 0.80
C SER A 141 -21.13 9.52 0.90
N THR A 142 -19.98 9.39 1.57
CA THR A 142 -19.21 8.13 1.55
C THR A 142 -19.45 7.16 2.72
N THR A 143 -20.32 7.49 3.68
CA THR A 143 -20.49 6.69 4.91
C THR A 143 -21.70 5.74 4.89
N THR A 144 -22.19 5.31 3.72
CA THR A 144 -23.34 4.39 3.65
C THR A 144 -23.20 3.31 2.58
N SER A 145 -22.25 2.41 2.77
CA SER A 145 -22.30 1.06 2.19
C SER A 145 -22.32 0.02 3.30
N THR A 146 -23.36 0.02 4.13
CA THR A 146 -23.71 -1.13 4.96
C THR A 146 -24.15 -2.25 4.03
N THR A 147 -23.26 -3.23 3.82
CA THR A 147 -23.64 -4.52 3.23
C THR A 147 -24.79 -5.09 4.05
N THR A 148 -25.98 -5.10 3.46
CA THR A 148 -27.13 -5.81 4.01
C THR A 148 -26.94 -7.26 3.61
N ALA A 149 -26.44 -8.08 4.54
CA ALA A 149 -26.42 -9.53 4.36
C ALA A 149 -27.87 -10.02 4.13
N PRO A 150 -28.14 -10.83 3.09
CA PRO A 150 -29.48 -11.35 2.86
C PRO A 150 -29.90 -12.29 4.01
N PRO A 151 -31.20 -12.30 4.37
CA PRO A 151 -31.69 -13.12 5.47
C PRO A 151 -31.55 -14.61 5.16
N SER A 152 -31.05 -15.33 6.16
CA SER A 152 -31.03 -16.79 6.24
C SER A 152 -32.43 -17.35 5.99
N SER A 153 -32.54 -18.30 5.04
CA SER A 153 -33.72 -19.15 4.89
C SER A 153 -33.36 -20.58 5.32
N THR A 154 -34.10 -21.03 6.34
CA THR A 154 -34.01 -22.35 6.96
C THR A 154 -34.92 -23.35 6.24
N MET A 155 -34.57 -24.64 6.38
CA MET A 155 -35.32 -25.89 6.11
C MET A 155 -35.01 -26.57 4.76
N SER A 156 -34.72 -27.87 4.66
CA SER A 156 -34.62 -28.99 5.61
C SER A 156 -34.00 -30.20 4.88
N THR A 157 -33.45 -31.14 5.67
CA THR A 157 -33.51 -32.63 5.50
C THR A 157 -32.17 -33.36 5.58
N VAL A 158 -32.03 -34.03 6.73
CA VAL A 158 -31.26 -35.24 7.09
C VAL A 158 -30.80 -36.14 5.94
N SER A 159 -29.50 -36.47 5.88
CA SER A 159 -28.96 -37.85 5.87
C SER A 159 -27.42 -37.84 5.84
N PRO A 160 -26.71 -38.59 6.71
CA PRO A 160 -25.25 -38.65 6.74
C PRO A 160 -24.68 -39.67 5.73
N PRO A 161 -23.59 -39.36 5.00
CA PRO A 161 -22.79 -40.39 4.34
C PRO A 161 -21.88 -41.14 5.35
N PRO A 162 -21.54 -42.41 5.07
CA PRO A 162 -21.00 -43.33 6.07
C PRO A 162 -19.54 -43.04 6.43
N VAL A 163 -19.24 -43.23 7.71
CA VAL A 163 -17.90 -43.28 8.28
C VAL A 163 -17.19 -44.53 7.76
N LEU A 164 -16.18 -44.34 6.91
CA LEU A 164 -15.18 -45.37 6.65
C LEU A 164 -14.04 -45.24 7.65
N THR A 165 -14.18 -46.03 8.71
CA THR A 165 -13.12 -46.43 9.62
C THR A 165 -11.95 -47.02 8.85
N THR A 166 -10.78 -46.41 8.93
CA THR A 166 -9.51 -47.11 8.68
C THR A 166 -8.58 -46.87 9.87
N ALA A 167 -8.09 -47.98 10.41
CA ALA A 167 -7.37 -48.14 11.66
C ALA A 167 -6.03 -47.36 11.74
N PRO A 168 -5.52 -47.10 12.96
CA PRO A 168 -4.23 -46.44 13.15
C PRO A 168 -3.09 -47.39 12.75
N THR A 169 -2.19 -46.91 11.89
CA THR A 169 -0.93 -47.61 11.60
C THR A 169 0.15 -47.11 12.57
N PRO A 170 0.94 -47.99 13.21
CA PRO A 170 1.82 -47.64 14.31
C PRO A 170 3.13 -46.98 13.85
N THR A 171 3.58 -46.06 14.70
CA THR A 171 4.95 -45.70 15.10
C THR A 171 6.11 -46.31 14.31
N SER A 172 6.93 -45.44 13.71
CA SER A 172 8.37 -45.69 13.56
C SER A 172 9.14 -44.75 14.48
N SER A 173 9.82 -45.35 15.44
CA SER A 173 10.79 -44.76 16.36
C SER A 173 12.15 -44.75 15.69
N GLU A 174 12.83 -43.61 15.68
CA GLU A 174 14.30 -43.54 15.60
C GLU A 174 14.81 -42.38 16.47
N PRO A 175 16.04 -42.50 17.01
CA PRO A 175 16.41 -42.00 18.31
C PRO A 175 17.06 -40.60 18.27
N PRO A 176 17.15 -39.92 19.42
CA PRO A 176 18.00 -38.74 19.55
C PRO A 176 19.47 -39.19 19.57
N SER A 177 20.22 -38.89 18.51
CA SER A 177 21.68 -39.02 18.56
C SER A 177 22.26 -37.85 19.35
N SER A 178 22.62 -38.14 20.59
CA SER A 178 23.56 -37.35 21.38
C SER A 178 24.98 -37.63 20.89
N THR A 179 25.78 -36.59 20.68
CA THR A 179 27.23 -36.71 20.82
C THR A 179 27.75 -35.40 21.40
N ALA A 180 28.30 -35.54 22.61
CA ALA A 180 28.98 -34.51 23.34
C ALA A 180 30.43 -34.37 22.85
N THR A 181 30.95 -33.14 22.98
CA THR A 181 32.36 -32.75 23.22
C THR A 181 33.44 -33.22 22.25
N THR A 182 34.16 -32.26 21.65
CA THR A 182 35.63 -32.19 21.79
C THR A 182 36.11 -30.75 21.70
N THR A 183 36.85 -30.38 22.75
CA THR A 183 37.62 -29.16 23.00
C THR A 183 38.86 -29.09 22.11
N MET A 184 39.16 -27.93 21.52
CA MET A 184 40.51 -27.29 21.51
C MET A 184 40.54 -26.00 20.67
N PRO A 185 40.95 -24.85 21.24
CA PRO A 185 41.79 -23.84 20.57
C PRO A 185 43.28 -24.26 20.71
N PRO A 186 44.31 -23.54 20.22
CA PRO A 186 44.37 -22.27 19.49
C PRO A 186 45.22 -22.34 18.19
N SER A 187 45.23 -21.29 17.37
CA SER A 187 46.46 -20.87 16.69
C SER A 187 46.39 -19.42 16.22
N SER A 188 47.26 -18.65 16.84
CA SER A 188 47.80 -17.38 16.40
C SER A 188 48.39 -17.48 14.99
N THR A 189 48.11 -16.48 14.15
CA THR A 189 49.07 -16.07 13.12
C THR A 189 49.04 -14.56 12.98
N THR A 190 50.09 -13.95 13.53
CA THR A 190 50.62 -12.65 13.21
C THR A 190 50.83 -12.52 11.70
N SER A 191 50.34 -11.45 11.08
CA SER A 191 51.04 -10.88 9.93
C SER A 191 50.74 -9.39 9.82
N SER A 192 51.76 -8.64 10.21
CA SER A 192 52.00 -7.23 9.95
C SER A 192 51.97 -6.91 8.45
N THR A 193 51.25 -5.87 8.05
CA THR A 193 51.54 -5.13 6.82
C THR A 193 51.65 -3.64 7.16
N PRO A 194 52.83 -3.02 7.04
CA PRO A 194 52.95 -1.56 7.03
C PRO A 194 52.56 -1.08 5.63
N TRP A 195 51.46 -0.33 5.53
CA TRP A 195 51.17 0.43 4.31
C TRP A 195 52.08 1.65 4.25
N THR A 196 52.81 1.74 3.14
CA THR A 196 53.66 2.84 2.72
C THR A 196 52.81 4.04 2.34
N THR A 197 52.88 5.12 3.13
CA THR A 197 52.37 6.44 2.74
C THR A 197 53.28 7.01 1.65
N THR A 198 52.76 7.11 0.43
CA THR A 198 53.39 7.82 -0.67
C THR A 198 53.16 9.32 -0.49
N THR A 199 54.24 10.06 -0.27
CA THR A 199 54.26 11.52 -0.18
C THR A 199 54.94 12.06 -1.44
N VAL A 200 54.21 12.79 -2.29
CA VAL A 200 54.79 13.71 -3.28
C VAL A 200 53.75 14.82 -3.61
N PRO A 201 54.15 15.97 -4.19
CA PRO A 201 54.45 17.20 -3.49
C PRO A 201 53.47 18.34 -3.88
N GLY A 202 53.72 19.55 -3.35
CA GLY A 202 53.02 20.79 -3.73
C GLY A 202 52.92 21.01 -5.25
N THR A 203 52.13 21.94 -5.76
CA THR A 203 52.40 23.38 -5.67
C THR A 203 51.25 24.16 -6.33
N SER A 204 51.01 25.38 -5.82
CA SER A 204 50.53 26.61 -6.48
C SER A 204 49.07 26.81 -6.89
N ALA A 205 48.58 27.91 -6.32
CA ALA A 205 47.42 28.70 -6.66
C ALA A 205 47.45 29.28 -8.09
N SER A 206 46.25 29.45 -8.65
CA SER A 206 45.94 30.53 -9.59
C SER A 206 44.44 30.81 -9.58
N THR A 207 44.10 32.00 -9.08
CA THR A 207 42.83 32.71 -9.22
C THR A 207 42.65 33.20 -10.67
N PRO A 208 41.42 33.21 -11.19
CA PRO A 208 41.01 34.18 -12.19
C PRO A 208 39.97 35.13 -11.57
N THR A 209 40.35 36.39 -11.38
CA THR A 209 39.40 37.48 -11.16
C THR A 209 39.12 38.14 -12.50
N THR A 210 37.87 38.00 -12.94
CA THR A 210 37.29 38.55 -14.16
C THR A 210 37.23 40.08 -14.10
N ALA A 211 37.70 40.73 -15.17
CA ALA A 211 37.53 42.15 -15.42
C ALA A 211 36.17 42.43 -16.07
N SER A 212 35.56 43.53 -15.64
CA SER A 212 34.32 44.11 -16.14
C SER A 212 34.56 44.87 -17.45
N ALA A 213 33.68 44.64 -18.44
CA ALA A 213 33.11 45.63 -19.38
C ALA A 213 32.03 44.93 -20.22
#